data_AF-A0A7X9IDN6-F1
#
_entry.id   AF-A0A7X9IDN6-F1
#
_cell.length_a   1.000
_cell.length_b   1.000
_cell.length_c   1.000
_cell.angle_alpha   90.00
_cell.angle_beta   90.00
_cell.angle_gamma   90.00
#
_symmetry.space_group_name_H-M   'P 1'
#
loop_
_entity.id
_entity.type
_entity.pdbx_description
1 polymer ?
#
loop_
_entity_poly.entity_id
_entity_poly.type
_entity_poly.pdbx_seq_one_letter_code
_entity_poly.pdbx_strand_id
1 'polypeptide(L)'
;MSNIIITILVAFATALIGYYLGTLKFFRENKLKAYKEILPPIISAAYNLQGNADDKEFNTALALLWLYSSKDVAVSMEKAVSIMVDPRRGNFQQAVQESIVKLRYDIWPPGPFKGKKILANEIQHLYMRIAGGRRP
;
A
#
# COMPACT_ATOMS: atom_id res chain seq x y z
N MET A 1 -42.56 -25.97 -13.21
CA MET A 1 -42.21 -25.30 -11.94
C MET A 1 -40.73 -25.43 -11.58
N SER A 2 -40.12 -26.63 -11.59
CA SER A 2 -38.70 -26.84 -11.23
C SER A 2 -37.70 -25.94 -12.01
N ASN A 3 -37.84 -25.84 -13.34
CA ASN A 3 -36.92 -25.04 -14.17
C ASN A 3 -37.00 -23.52 -13.91
N ILE A 4 -38.16 -23.00 -13.50
CA ILE A 4 -38.33 -21.55 -13.23
C ILE A 4 -37.61 -21.17 -11.93
N ILE A 5 -37.70 -22.02 -10.91
CA ILE A 5 -37.01 -21.84 -9.63
C ILE A 5 -35.49 -21.85 -9.85
N ILE A 6 -34.98 -22.78 -10.65
CA ILE A 6 -33.54 -22.87 -10.99
C ILE A 6 -33.08 -21.59 -11.70
N THR A 7 -33.82 -21.10 -12.70
CA THR A 7 -33.45 -19.88 -13.43
C THR A 7 -33.41 -18.64 -12.52
N ILE A 8 -34.38 -18.49 -11.61
CA ILE A 8 -34.39 -17.39 -10.63
C ILE A 8 -33.19 -17.49 -9.69
N LEU A 9 -32.85 -18.69 -9.22
CA LEU A 9 -31.73 -18.91 -8.31
C LEU A 9 -30.38 -18.60 -8.99
N VAL A 10 -30.23 -18.97 -10.27
CA VAL A 10 -29.05 -18.61 -11.08
C VAL A 10 -28.96 -17.09 -11.27
N ALA A 11 -30.07 -16.42 -11.61
CA ALA A 11 -30.09 -14.97 -11.78
C ALA A 11 -29.74 -14.22 -10.47
N PHE A 12 -30.21 -14.74 -9.33
CA PHE A 12 -29.89 -14.15 -8.02
C PHE A 12 -28.41 -14.37 -7.65
N ALA A 13 -27.88 -15.58 -7.90
CA ALA A 13 -26.48 -15.87 -7.67
C ALA A 13 -25.55 -15.01 -8.54
N THR A 14 -25.87 -14.81 -9.83
CA THR A 14 -25.06 -13.95 -10.71
C THR A 14 -25.13 -12.48 -10.31
N ALA A 15 -26.29 -11.98 -9.86
CA ALA A 15 -26.44 -10.63 -9.33
C ALA A 15 -25.58 -10.41 -8.06
N LEU A 16 -25.60 -11.36 -7.13
CA LEU A 16 -24.78 -11.31 -5.91
C LEU A 16 -23.29 -11.33 -6.22
N ILE A 17 -22.85 -12.19 -7.14
CA ILE A 17 -21.46 -12.25 -7.60
C ILE A 17 -21.07 -10.92 -8.27
N GLY A 18 -21.93 -10.37 -9.13
CA GLY A 18 -21.70 -9.08 -9.78
C GLY A 18 -21.54 -7.93 -8.79
N TYR A 19 -22.42 -7.86 -7.78
CA TYR A 19 -22.34 -6.86 -6.71
C TYR A 19 -21.04 -7.00 -5.88
N TYR A 20 -20.66 -8.23 -5.53
CA TYR A 20 -19.43 -8.49 -4.80
C TYR A 20 -18.18 -8.11 -5.61
N LEU A 21 -18.14 -8.43 -6.90
CA LEU A 21 -17.04 -8.03 -7.78
C LEU A 21 -16.97 -6.50 -7.96
N GLY A 22 -18.13 -5.83 -8.05
CA GLY A 22 -18.22 -4.37 -8.14
C GLY A 22 -17.68 -3.67 -6.89
N THR A 23 -18.07 -4.13 -5.71
CA THR A 23 -17.56 -3.59 -4.43
C THR A 23 -16.07 -3.85 -4.26
N LEU A 24 -15.57 -5.03 -4.63
CA LEU A 24 -14.14 -5.35 -4.61
C LEU A 24 -13.33 -4.42 -5.54
N LYS A 25 -13.84 -4.16 -6.74
CA LYS A 25 -13.22 -3.23 -7.70
C LYS A 25 -13.17 -1.81 -7.14
N PHE A 26 -14.29 -1.32 -6.62
CA PHE A 26 -14.40 0.02 -6.03
C PHE A 26 -13.41 0.20 -4.87
N PHE A 27 -13.35 -0.78 -3.96
CA PHE A 27 -12.41 -0.75 -2.84
C PHE A 27 -10.95 -0.73 -3.33
N ARG A 28 -10.61 -1.54 -4.34
CA ARG A 28 -9.26 -1.58 -4.92
C ARG A 28 -8.88 -0.25 -5.56
N GLU A 29 -9.80 0.39 -6.28
CA GLU A 29 -9.57 1.68 -6.92
C GLU A 29 -9.34 2.79 -5.88
N ASN A 30 -10.16 2.84 -4.83
CA ASN A 30 -9.98 3.80 -3.74
C ASN A 30 -8.68 3.57 -2.98
N LYS A 31 -8.33 2.31 -2.70
CA LYS A 31 -7.06 1.95 -2.06
C LYS A 31 -5.86 2.36 -2.90
N LEU A 32 -5.92 2.13 -4.22
CA LEU A 32 -4.87 2.57 -5.14
C LEU A 32 -4.76 4.11 -5.16
N LYS A 33 -5.88 4.82 -5.14
CA LYS A 33 -5.89 6.29 -5.10
C LYS A 33 -5.26 6.81 -3.80
N ALA A 34 -5.69 6.29 -2.66
CA ALA A 34 -5.11 6.64 -1.36
C ALA A 34 -3.60 6.41 -1.35
N TYR A 35 -3.13 5.28 -1.87
CA TYR A 35 -1.70 4.98 -1.90
C TYR A 35 -0.88 5.87 -2.81
N LYS A 36 -1.46 6.39 -3.91
CA LYS A 36 -0.80 7.41 -4.72
C LYS A 36 -0.59 8.72 -3.94
N GLU A 37 -1.50 9.06 -3.04
CA GLU A 37 -1.41 10.24 -2.18
C GLU A 37 -0.46 10.03 -0.99
N ILE A 38 -0.39 8.80 -0.46
CA ILE A 38 0.44 8.43 0.70
C ILE A 38 1.93 8.30 0.37
N LEU A 39 2.27 7.73 -0.79
CA LEU A 39 3.66 7.37 -1.11
C LEU A 39 4.63 8.57 -1.17
N PRO A 40 4.29 9.71 -1.82
CA PRO A 40 5.24 10.81 -1.95
C PRO A 40 5.68 11.42 -0.60
N PRO A 41 4.78 11.74 0.36
CA PRO A 41 5.20 12.24 1.68
C PRO A 41 6.08 11.25 2.46
N ILE A 42 5.75 9.95 2.43
CA ILE A 42 6.52 8.91 3.12
C ILE A 42 7.93 8.76 2.52
N ILE A 43 8.05 8.78 1.19
CA ILE A 43 9.35 8.71 0.51
C ILE A 43 10.16 9.99 0.77
N SER A 44 9.51 11.16 0.76
CA SER A 44 10.15 12.44 1.08
C SER A 44 10.76 12.44 2.48
N ALA A 45 9.99 12.00 3.48
CA ALA A 45 10.46 11.86 4.85
C ALA A 45 11.61 10.85 4.99
N ALA A 46 11.57 9.72 4.28
CA ALA A 46 12.63 8.71 4.35
C ALA A 46 13.98 9.18 3.78
N TYR A 47 13.96 10.02 2.75
CA TYR A 47 15.15 10.41 2.01
C TYR A 47 15.51 11.90 2.17
N ASN A 48 14.87 12.64 3.06
CA ASN A 48 15.11 14.06 3.32
C ASN A 48 15.12 14.91 2.03
N LEU A 49 14.19 14.60 1.11
CA LEU A 49 14.19 15.14 -0.26
C LEU A 49 13.81 16.62 -0.35
N GLN A 50 13.13 17.07 0.67
CA GLN A 50 12.83 18.46 0.94
C GLN A 50 13.19 18.63 2.41
N GLY A 51 14.02 19.61 2.74
CA GLY A 51 14.56 19.84 4.09
C GLY A 51 13.54 20.22 5.17
N ASN A 52 12.28 19.81 5.01
CA ASN A 52 11.21 19.60 5.98
C ASN A 52 10.07 19.00 5.14
N ALA A 53 9.89 17.68 5.13
CA ALA A 53 8.60 17.14 4.72
C ALA A 53 7.58 17.79 5.66
N ASP A 54 6.57 18.48 5.12
CA ASP A 54 5.57 19.15 5.95
C ASP A 54 4.97 18.10 6.90
N ASP A 55 5.23 18.22 8.20
CA ASP A 55 4.81 17.25 9.22
C ASP A 55 3.32 16.96 9.09
N LYS A 56 2.54 17.96 8.63
CA LYS A 56 1.12 17.82 8.36
C LYS A 56 0.82 16.85 7.22
N GLU A 57 1.54 16.95 6.09
CA GLU A 57 1.37 16.05 4.95
C GLU A 57 1.79 14.63 5.31
N PHE A 58 2.90 14.48 6.03
CA PHE A 58 3.37 13.18 6.50
C PHE A 58 2.38 12.53 7.48
N ASN A 59 1.87 13.29 8.45
CA ASN A 59 0.86 12.79 9.40
C ASN A 59 -0.46 12.44 8.70
N THR A 60 -0.87 13.22 7.71
CA THR A 60 -2.05 12.92 6.89
C THR A 60 -1.85 11.63 6.09
N ALA A 61 -0.67 11.44 5.50
CA ALA A 61 -0.31 10.21 4.80
C ALA A 61 -0.31 9.00 5.74
N LEU A 62 0.20 9.13 6.98
CA LEU A 62 0.13 8.07 7.98
C LEU A 62 -1.31 7.72 8.38
N ALA A 63 -2.17 8.72 8.57
CA ALA A 63 -3.58 8.50 8.88
C ALA A 63 -4.31 7.77 7.73
N LEU A 64 -4.10 8.20 6.49
CA LEU A 64 -4.66 7.52 5.32
C LEU A 64 -4.10 6.10 5.19
N LEU A 65 -2.81 5.89 5.45
CA LEU A 65 -2.21 4.57 5.44
C LEU A 65 -2.87 3.66 6.48
N TRP A 66 -3.10 4.15 7.69
CA TRP A 66 -3.78 3.40 8.74
C TRP A 66 -5.21 2.97 8.34
N LEU A 67 -5.95 3.85 7.66
CA LEU A 67 -7.33 3.57 7.23
C LEU A 67 -7.42 2.59 6.05
N TYR A 68 -6.53 2.70 5.07
CA TYR A 68 -6.65 1.96 3.82
C TYR A 68 -5.75 0.73 3.72
N SER A 69 -4.78 0.57 4.63
CA SER A 69 -3.83 -0.53 4.58
C SER A 69 -4.28 -1.79 5.32
N SER A 70 -3.75 -2.94 4.89
CA SER A 70 -3.88 -4.16 5.67
C SER A 70 -3.06 -4.09 6.95
N LYS A 71 -3.43 -4.93 7.91
CA LYS A 71 -2.72 -5.08 9.19
C LYS A 71 -1.20 -5.25 9.00
N ASP A 72 -0.77 -6.03 8.02
CA ASP A 72 0.65 -6.30 7.77
C ASP A 72 1.42 -5.06 7.34
N VAL A 73 0.80 -4.21 6.52
CA VAL A 73 1.38 -2.94 6.08
C VAL A 73 1.39 -1.95 7.24
N ALA A 74 0.28 -1.84 7.98
CA ALA A 74 0.17 -0.92 9.11
C ALA A 74 1.22 -1.21 10.18
N VAL A 75 1.38 -2.48 10.58
CA VAL A 75 2.40 -2.91 11.54
C VAL A 75 3.82 -2.66 11.03
N SER A 76 4.06 -2.87 9.73
CA SER A 76 5.36 -2.61 9.11
C SER A 76 5.71 -1.12 9.13
N MET A 77 4.74 -0.28 8.78
CA MET A 77 4.92 1.16 8.78
C MET A 77 5.07 1.72 10.20
N GLU A 78 4.32 1.18 11.16
CA GLU A 78 4.48 1.55 12.57
C GLU A 78 5.89 1.27 13.08
N LYS A 79 6.47 0.13 12.69
CA LYS A 79 7.89 -0.16 12.97
C LYS A 79 8.80 0.92 12.37
N ALA A 80 8.56 1.34 11.13
CA ALA A 80 9.35 2.40 10.49
C ALA A 80 9.21 3.74 11.23
N VAL A 81 8.00 4.15 11.58
CA VAL A 81 7.73 5.38 12.36
C VAL A 81 8.39 5.30 13.75
N SER A 82 8.38 4.14 14.39
CA SER A 82 9.04 3.96 15.69
C SER A 82 10.56 4.17 15.63
N ILE A 83 11.19 3.86 14.49
CA ILE A 83 12.62 4.12 14.24
C ILE A 83 12.86 5.61 14.00
N MET A 84 11.91 6.30 13.37
CA MET A 84 11.98 7.76 13.20
C MET A 84 11.95 8.49 14.55
N VAL A 85 11.15 8.00 15.51
CA VAL A 85 11.10 8.54 16.89
C VAL A 85 12.35 8.16 17.69
N ASP A 86 12.85 6.93 17.52
CA ASP A 86 14.04 6.42 18.20
C ASP A 86 15.01 5.74 17.21
N PRO A 87 15.99 6.48 16.68
CA PRO A 87 16.92 5.97 15.66
C PRO A 87 17.77 4.78 16.11
N ARG A 88 17.84 4.47 17.41
CA ARG A 88 18.59 3.31 17.92
C ARG A 88 17.95 1.98 17.53
N ARG A 89 16.68 2.00 17.12
CA ARG A 89 15.90 0.80 16.77
C ARG A 89 16.22 0.24 15.39
N GLY A 90 16.94 0.98 14.53
CA GLY A 90 17.40 0.48 13.24
C GLY A 90 17.50 1.55 12.15
N ASN A 91 17.50 1.10 10.90
CA ASN A 91 17.59 1.98 9.73
C ASN A 91 16.18 2.35 9.22
N PHE A 92 15.84 3.64 9.30
CA PHE A 92 14.54 4.16 8.87
C PHE A 92 14.28 3.93 7.37
N GLN A 93 15.26 4.23 6.51
CA GLN A 93 15.13 4.07 5.06
C GLN A 93 14.82 2.63 4.68
N GLN A 94 15.55 1.67 5.27
CA GLN A 94 15.30 0.26 5.03
C GLN A 94 13.90 -0.16 5.49
N ALA A 95 13.47 0.27 6.68
CA ALA A 95 12.15 -0.07 7.21
C ALA A 95 11.01 0.52 6.35
N VAL A 96 11.20 1.71 5.80
CA VAL A 96 10.27 2.32 4.83
C VAL A 96 10.24 1.53 3.53
N GLN A 97 11.39 1.14 2.97
CA GLN A 97 11.45 0.31 1.77
C GLN A 97 10.71 -1.03 1.95
N GLU A 98 10.95 -1.72 3.07
CA GLU A 98 10.25 -2.96 3.43
C GLU A 98 8.72 -2.75 3.50
N SER A 99 8.29 -1.62 4.05
CA SER A 99 6.88 -1.29 4.18
C SER A 99 6.23 -0.95 2.84
N ILE A 100 6.93 -0.25 1.94
CA ILE A 100 6.44 0.03 0.58
C ILE A 100 6.35 -1.25 -0.25
N VAL A 101 7.30 -2.19 -0.11
CA VAL A 101 7.23 -3.51 -0.73
C VAL A 101 5.96 -4.25 -0.30
N LYS A 102 5.63 -4.21 1.00
CA LYS A 102 4.38 -4.80 1.51
C LYS A 102 3.14 -4.08 0.97
N LEU A 103 3.18 -2.75 0.90
CA LEU A 103 2.11 -1.93 0.34
C LEU A 103 1.81 -2.33 -1.11
N ARG A 104 2.83 -2.65 -1.91
CA ARG A 104 2.65 -3.21 -3.27
C ARG A 104 1.87 -4.52 -3.27
N TYR A 105 2.18 -5.45 -2.36
CA TYR A 105 1.43 -6.72 -2.25
C TYR A 105 0.01 -6.53 -1.73
N ASP A 106 -0.23 -5.43 -1.03
CA ASP A 106 -1.55 -5.09 -0.48
C ASP A 106 -2.54 -4.58 -1.54
N ILE A 107 -2.02 -4.10 -2.68
CA ILE A 107 -2.80 -3.71 -3.87
C ILE A 107 -2.95 -4.89 -4.84
N TRP A 108 -1.94 -5.77 -4.89
CA TRP A 108 -1.90 -6.83 -5.89
C TRP A 108 -3.05 -7.83 -5.65
N PRO A 109 -3.86 -8.14 -6.67
CA PRO A 109 -4.94 -9.09 -6.50
C PRO A 109 -4.41 -10.47 -6.04
N PRO A 110 -5.17 -11.21 -5.22
CA PRO A 110 -4.86 -12.60 -4.92
C PRO A 110 -4.84 -13.37 -6.25
N GLY A 111 -3.69 -13.94 -6.60
CA GLY A 111 -3.50 -14.62 -7.87
C GLY A 111 -2.12 -15.28 -7.97
N PRO A 112 -1.86 -16.05 -9.03
CA PRO A 112 -0.64 -16.86 -9.17
C PRO A 112 0.65 -16.02 -9.21
N PHE A 113 0.54 -14.72 -9.49
CA PHE A 113 1.66 -13.78 -9.52
C PHE A 113 2.02 -13.16 -8.17
N LYS A 114 1.25 -13.44 -7.10
CA LYS A 114 1.55 -12.98 -5.73
C LYS A 114 2.87 -13.56 -5.19
N GLY A 115 3.40 -14.61 -5.84
CA GLY A 115 4.61 -15.33 -5.45
C GLY A 115 5.94 -14.69 -5.87
N LYS A 116 5.96 -13.69 -6.77
CA LYS A 116 7.20 -12.98 -7.11
C LYS A 116 7.47 -11.90 -6.08
N LYS A 117 8.02 -12.32 -4.94
CA LYS A 117 8.46 -11.44 -3.85
C LYS A 117 9.67 -10.62 -4.31
N ILE A 118 9.43 -9.41 -4.81
CA ILE A 118 10.41 -8.33 -4.83
C ILE A 118 10.85 -8.05 -3.39
N LEU A 119 12.15 -8.05 -3.17
CA LEU A 119 12.80 -7.70 -1.92
C LEU A 119 13.10 -6.18 -1.86
N ALA A 120 13.18 -5.63 -0.66
CA ALA A 120 13.43 -4.19 -0.45
C ALA A 120 14.74 -3.71 -1.10
N ASN A 121 15.79 -4.55 -1.04
CA ASN A 121 17.09 -4.27 -1.64
C ASN A 121 17.07 -4.30 -3.19
N GLU A 122 16.15 -5.02 -3.83
CA GLU A 122 16.06 -5.11 -5.30
C GLU A 122 15.53 -3.81 -5.94
N ILE A 123 14.87 -2.96 -5.16
CA ILE A 123 14.28 -1.70 -5.64
C ILE A 123 14.95 -0.46 -5.04
N GLN A 124 16.08 -0.63 -4.34
CA GLN A 124 16.82 0.47 -3.72
C GLN A 124 17.17 1.57 -4.74
N HIS A 125 17.61 1.21 -5.95
CA HIS A 125 17.95 2.17 -7.00
C HIS A 125 16.74 2.92 -7.56
N LEU A 126 15.55 2.31 -7.55
CA LEU A 126 14.32 2.97 -7.96
C LEU A 126 13.98 4.09 -6.97
N TYR A 127 14.09 3.80 -5.68
CA TYR A 127 13.91 4.81 -4.64
C TYR A 127 14.98 5.89 -4.69
N MET A 128 16.26 5.54 -4.82
CA MET A 128 17.35 6.55 -4.94
C MET A 128 17.16 7.49 -6.13
N ARG A 129 16.56 7.03 -7.23
CA ARG A 129 16.25 7.89 -8.38
C ARG A 129 15.06 8.81 -8.14
N ILE A 130 14.00 8.32 -7.49
CA ILE A 130 12.84 9.13 -7.09
C ILE A 130 13.28 10.16 -6.03
N ALA A 131 14.20 9.75 -5.17
CA ALA A 131 14.81 10.49 -4.09
C ALA A 131 15.85 11.53 -4.54
N GLY A 132 15.80 12.02 -5.78
CA GLY A 132 16.76 13.01 -6.25
C GLY A 132 18.17 12.42 -6.34
N GLY A 133 18.51 11.88 -7.51
CA GLY A 133 19.88 11.59 -7.87
C GLY A 133 20.74 12.86 -7.88
N ARG A 134 21.21 13.30 -6.71
CA ARG A 134 22.49 13.96 -6.56
C ARG A 134 23.43 12.91 -6.01
N ARG A 135 24.23 12.34 -6.91
CA ARG A 135 25.46 11.65 -6.51
C ARG A 135 26.31 12.65 -5.71
N PRO A 136 27.08 12.20 -4.71
CA PRO A 136 28.17 13.01 -4.17
C PRO A 136 29.13 13.45 -5.29
#